data_AF-X5GK91-F1
#
_entry.id   AF-X5GK91-F1
#
_cell.length_a   1.000
_cell.length_b   1.000
_cell.length_c   1.000
_cell.angle_alpha   90.00
_cell.angle_beta   90.00
_cell.angle_gamma   90.00
#
_symmetry.space_group_name_H-M   'P 1'
#
loop_
_entity.id
_entity.type
_entity.pdbx_description
1 polymer ?
#
loop_
_entity_poly.entity_id
_entity_poly.type
_entity_poly.pdbx_seq_one_letter_code
_entity_poly.pdbx_strand_id
1 'polypeptide(L)'
;MSQRLVDDSTYTGYVKWFSSEKGYGFICKDQGNKVRNIGQDIKDIFVHITALQRSKIDGLREGQKVKYQLDKNNGKFSAVNLEVLEG
;
A
#
# COMPACT_ATOMS: atom_id res chain seq x y z
N MET A 1 26.46 0.09 17.79
CA MET A 1 25.72 0.11 16.51
C MET A 1 24.26 -0.18 16.82
N SER A 2 23.53 0.88 17.17
CA SER A 2 22.13 0.85 17.56
C SER A 2 21.27 0.91 16.31
N GLN A 3 20.75 -0.23 15.87
CA GLN A 3 19.90 -0.30 14.70
C GLN A 3 18.51 0.21 15.07
N ARG A 4 18.35 1.51 14.90
CA ARG A 4 17.18 2.25 14.39
C ARG A 4 15.84 1.53 14.56
N LEU A 5 14.99 2.09 15.41
CA LEU A 5 13.56 1.80 15.50
C LEU A 5 12.96 1.80 14.09
N VAL A 6 12.63 0.62 13.58
CA VAL A 6 11.87 0.48 12.34
C VAL A 6 10.40 0.47 12.73
N ASP A 7 9.87 1.59 13.20
CA ASP A 7 8.41 1.81 13.23
C ASP A 7 7.97 2.29 11.83
N ASP A 8 8.39 1.53 10.82
CA ASP A 8 8.02 1.69 9.43
C ASP A 8 6.92 0.64 9.22
N SER A 9 5.66 1.02 9.46
CA SER A 9 4.51 0.12 9.31
C SER A 9 4.30 -0.23 7.83
N THR A 10 5.20 -1.04 7.27
CA THR A 10 5.09 -1.67 5.96
C THR A 10 4.09 -2.80 6.06
N TYR A 11 3.14 -2.78 5.15
CA TYR A 11 2.12 -3.79 4.94
C TYR A 11 2.38 -4.48 3.60
N THR A 12 1.91 -5.71 3.52
CA THR A 12 1.91 -6.48 2.28
C THR A 12 0.47 -6.80 1.90
N GLY A 13 0.24 -6.86 0.60
CA GLY A 13 -1.07 -7.17 0.04
C GLY A 13 -0.97 -7.55 -1.42
N TYR A 14 -2.12 -7.82 -2.00
CA TYR A 14 -2.28 -8.13 -3.40
C TYR A 14 -3.05 -6.99 -4.08
N VAL A 15 -2.57 -6.58 -5.24
CA VAL A 15 -3.24 -5.55 -6.02
C VAL A 15 -4.58 -6.11 -6.48
N LYS A 16 -5.68 -5.49 -6.05
CA LYS A 16 -7.02 -5.88 -6.48
C LYS A 16 -7.22 -5.45 -7.92
N TRP A 17 -6.94 -4.18 -8.17
CA TRP A 17 -6.94 -3.57 -9.49
C TRP A 17 -6.20 -2.23 -9.43
N PHE A 18 -5.58 -1.84 -10.53
CA PHE A 18 -4.95 -0.55 -10.70
C PHE A 18 -5.21 -0.05 -12.11
N SER A 19 -5.60 1.21 -12.26
CA SER A 19 -5.80 1.83 -13.56
C SER A 19 -4.84 3.00 -13.72
N SER A 20 -3.82 2.81 -14.55
CA SER A 20 -2.84 3.84 -14.90
C SER A 20 -3.50 5.03 -15.58
N GLU A 21 -4.53 4.77 -16.41
CA GLU A 21 -5.31 5.79 -17.11
C GLU A 21 -6.07 6.69 -16.14
N LYS A 22 -6.71 6.10 -15.12
CA LYS A 22 -7.43 6.86 -14.09
C LYS A 22 -6.48 7.46 -13.03
N GLY A 23 -5.28 6.91 -12.89
CA GLY A 23 -4.27 7.35 -11.94
C GLY A 23 -4.53 6.90 -10.49
N TYR A 24 -5.33 5.86 -10.27
CA TYR A 24 -5.58 5.30 -8.93
C TYR A 24 -5.96 3.82 -8.97
N GLY A 25 -5.91 3.18 -7.81
CA GLY A 25 -6.27 1.76 -7.66
C GLY A 25 -6.51 1.36 -6.21
N PHE A 26 -6.68 0.05 -6.00
CA PHE A 26 -6.90 -0.53 -4.69
C PHE A 26 -6.06 -1.79 -4.50
N ILE A 27 -5.50 -1.92 -3.30
CA ILE A 27 -4.72 -3.08 -2.86
C ILE A 27 -5.52 -3.78 -1.77
N CYS A 28 -5.80 -5.07 -1.96
CA CYS A 28 -6.36 -5.91 -0.91
C CYS A 28 -5.24 -6.31 0.04
N LYS A 29 -5.44 -6.06 1.33
CA LYS A 29 -4.48 -6.44 2.36
C LYS A 29 -4.53 -7.95 2.62
N ASP A 30 -3.36 -8.58 2.80
CA ASP A 30 -3.32 -9.98 3.21
C ASP A 30 -3.90 -10.14 4.63
N GLN A 31 -4.70 -11.20 4.83
CA GLN A 31 -5.78 -11.34 5.82
C GLN A 31 -5.32 -11.30 7.30
N GLY A 32 -4.03 -11.20 7.60
CA GLY A 32 -3.47 -11.21 8.95
C GLY A 32 -3.33 -9.86 9.66
N ASN A 33 -3.29 -8.74 8.94
CA ASN A 33 -2.97 -7.44 9.54
C ASN A 33 -4.24 -6.63 9.88
N LYS A 34 -5.00 -7.11 10.88
CA LYS A 34 -6.06 -6.31 11.55
C LYS A 34 -5.41 -5.07 12.18
N VAL A 35 -5.53 -3.90 11.54
CA VAL A 35 -5.10 -2.65 12.15
C VAL A 35 -6.14 -2.29 13.21
N ARG A 36 -5.85 -2.71 14.44
CA ARG A 36 -6.71 -2.70 15.63
C ARG A 36 -7.28 -1.32 16.00
N ASN A 37 -6.86 -0.25 15.33
CA ASN A 37 -7.11 1.15 15.69
C ASN A 37 -7.64 2.02 14.54
N ILE A 38 -8.08 1.42 13.43
CA ILE A 38 -8.75 2.15 12.35
C ILE A 38 -10.23 1.81 12.47
N GLY A 39 -11.07 2.79 12.84
CA GLY A 39 -12.51 2.62 13.07
C GLY A 39 -13.35 2.29 11.83
N GLN A 40 -12.78 1.61 10.84
CA GLN A 40 -13.47 1.16 9.65
C GLN A 40 -12.70 -0.03 9.09
N ASP A 41 -13.39 -1.09 8.73
CA ASP A 41 -12.88 -2.29 8.05
C ASP A 41 -12.20 -1.93 6.72
N ILE A 42 -10.98 -1.37 6.77
CA ILE A 42 -10.20 -1.06 5.59
C ILE A 42 -9.64 -2.38 5.04
N LYS A 43 -10.50 -3.10 4.33
CA LYS A 43 -10.16 -4.30 3.55
C LYS A 43 -9.38 -3.91 2.29
N ASP A 44 -9.69 -2.74 1.74
CA ASP A 44 -9.11 -2.20 0.51
C ASP A 44 -8.33 -0.92 0.80
N ILE A 45 -7.03 -0.92 0.48
CA ILE A 45 -6.16 0.23 0.65
C ILE A 45 -6.16 1.06 -0.63
N PHE A 46 -6.46 2.36 -0.50
CA PHE A 46 -6.41 3.30 -1.61
C PHE A 46 -4.96 3.60 -2.01
N VAL A 47 -4.65 3.48 -3.30
CA VAL A 47 -3.36 3.86 -3.89
C VAL A 47 -3.56 4.89 -5.00
N HIS A 48 -2.70 5.92 -4.99
CA HIS A 48 -2.68 6.97 -6.02
C HIS A 48 -1.46 6.81 -6.92
N ILE A 49 -1.57 7.19 -8.20
CA ILE A 49 -0.45 7.15 -9.16
C ILE A 49 0.76 7.96 -8.69
N THR A 50 0.54 9.05 -7.94
CA THR A 50 1.62 9.83 -7.33
C THR A 50 2.50 8.98 -6.40
N ALA A 51 1.93 8.00 -5.72
CA ALA A 51 2.69 7.09 -4.87
C ALA A 51 3.56 6.14 -5.72
N LEU A 52 3.03 5.62 -6.82
CA LEU A 52 3.80 4.82 -7.78
C LEU A 52 4.92 5.64 -8.45
N GLN A 53 4.61 6.86 -8.88
CA GLN A 53 5.59 7.78 -9.48
C GLN A 53 6.75 8.07 -8.52
N ARG A 54 6.45 8.28 -7.23
CA ARG A 54 7.49 8.42 -6.19
C ARG A 54 8.34 7.16 -6.04
N SER A 55 7.70 6.00 -6.14
CA SER A 55 8.37 4.69 -6.12
C SER A 55 9.05 4.31 -7.45
N LYS A 56 8.94 5.13 -8.51
CA LYS A 56 9.36 4.80 -9.89
C LYS A 56 8.79 3.48 -10.41
N ILE A 57 7.54 3.20 -10.05
CA ILE A 57 6.78 2.04 -10.54
C ILE A 57 5.87 2.53 -11.67
N ASP A 58 5.96 1.89 -12.84
CA ASP A 58 5.15 2.23 -14.01
C ASP A 58 3.67 1.81 -13.84
N GLY A 59 3.43 0.75 -13.08
CA GLY A 59 2.10 0.24 -12.82
C GLY A 59 2.12 -0.97 -11.89
N LEU A 60 0.95 -1.32 -11.40
CA LEU A 60 0.73 -2.53 -10.62
C LEU A 60 -0.14 -3.48 -11.43
N ARG A 61 0.19 -4.78 -11.41
CA ARG A 61 -0.62 -5.81 -12.08
C ARG A 61 -1.64 -6.38 -11.10
N GLU A 62 -2.85 -6.67 -11.55
CA GLU A 62 -3.86 -7.36 -10.72
C GLU A 62 -3.33 -8.72 -10.22
N GLY A 63 -3.59 -9.03 -8.96
CA GLY A 63 -3.08 -10.23 -8.29
C GLY A 63 -1.60 -10.18 -7.90
N GLN A 64 -0.87 -9.13 -8.29
CA GLN A 64 0.56 -9.01 -7.95
C GLN A 64 0.74 -8.72 -6.46
N LYS A 65 1.72 -9.38 -5.85
CA LYS A 65 2.08 -9.15 -4.46
C LYS A 65 2.94 -7.90 -4.35
N VAL A 66 2.51 -6.99 -3.49
CA VAL A 66 3.18 -5.70 -3.31
C VAL A 66 3.34 -5.40 -1.83
N LYS A 67 4.44 -4.72 -1.53
CA LYS A 67 4.70 -4.11 -0.23
C LYS A 67 4.41 -2.62 -0.35
N TYR A 68 3.77 -2.07 0.67
CA TYR A 68 3.39 -0.66 0.72
C TYR A 68 3.37 -0.20 2.16
N GLN A 69 3.45 1.11 2.38
CA GLN A 69 3.28 1.71 3.69
C GLN A 69 1.94 2.39 3.78
N LEU A 70 1.29 2.33 4.95
CA LEU A 70 0.10 3.13 5.19
C LEU A 70 0.52 4.46 5.83
N ASP A 71 0.27 5.54 5.10
CA ASP A 71 0.36 6.88 5.66
C ASP A 71 -1.04 7.36 6.06
N LYS A 72 -1.14 7.89 7.29
CA LYS A 72 -2.39 8.49 7.80
C LYS A 72 -2.32 10.00 7.62
N ASN A 73 -2.83 10.49 6.49
CA ASN A 73 -2.94 11.93 6.27
C ASN A 73 -4.39 12.39 6.48
N ASN A 74 -4.58 13.40 7.31
CA ASN A 74 -5.88 14.03 7.56
C ASN A 74 -7.02 13.04 7.92
N GLY A 75 -6.68 11.99 8.69
CA GLY A 75 -7.62 10.94 9.11
C GLY A 75 -7.87 9.82 8.09
N LYS A 76 -7.32 9.91 6.87
CA LYS A 76 -7.46 8.89 5.82
C LYS A 76 -6.17 8.09 5.64
N PHE A 77 -6.29 6.81 5.30
CA PHE A 77 -5.16 5.92 5.06
C PHE A 77 -4.90 5.81 3.56
N SER A 78 -3.66 6.05 3.14
CA SER A 78 -3.23 5.92 1.74
C SER A 78 -1.96 5.07 1.65
N ALA A 79 -1.86 4.27 0.59
CA ALA A 79 -0.63 3.53 0.29
C ALA A 79 0.45 4.49 -0.26
N VAL A 80 1.63 4.46 0.36
CA VAL A 80 2.84 5.17 -0.07
C VAL A 80 4.02 4.20 -0.11
N ASN A 81 5.13 4.58 -0.77
CA ASN A 81 6.32 3.74 -0.92
C ASN A 81 5.96 2.31 -1.35
N LEU A 82 5.33 2.21 -2.52
CA LEU A 82 5.03 0.91 -3.10
C LEU A 82 6.32 0.25 -3.57
N GLU A 83 6.41 -1.05 -3.36
CA GLU A 83 7.50 -1.90 -3.79
C GLU A 83 6.89 -3.21 -4.30
N VAL A 84 7.22 -3.57 -5.53
CA VAL A 84 6.74 -4.82 -6.12
C VAL A 84 7.59 -5.95 -5.58
N LEU A 85 6.97 -6.91 -4.91
CA LEU A 85 7.63 -8.13 -4.48
C LEU A 85 7.54 -9.14 -5.63
N GLU A 86 8.39 -8.95 -6.63
CA GLU A 86 8.54 -9.93 -7.72
C GLU A 86 9.00 -11.26 -7.11
N GLY A 87 8.33 -12.34 -7.48
CA GLY A 87 8.65 -13.72 -7.11
C GLY A 87 8.47 -14.64 -8.30
#